data_AF-A0A553HNR2-F1
#
_entry.id   AF-A0A553HNR2-F1
#
_cell.length_a   1.000
_cell.length_b   1.000
_cell.length_c   1.000
_cell.angle_alpha   90.00
_cell.angle_beta   90.00
_cell.angle_gamma   90.00
#
_symmetry.space_group_name_H-M   'P 1'
#
loop_
_entity.id
_entity.type
_entity.pdbx_description
1 polymer ?
#
loop_
_entity_poly.entity_id
_entity_poly.type
_entity_poly.pdbx_seq_one_letter_code
_entity_poly.pdbx_strand_id
1 'polypeptide(L)'
;MHWHLGVFGFLIQLWITPAFGVRYIFGYPQPQTQFLDWYEQYGYVFATALKYNCTQQYQNYLYGVGTSVDIKFTGFDEPVVQYGPGSNITIDFQGGGDAPSSVTEPVITCLFNYTSDYIKSSMSSAQVLLGLTPTIVALLGPSPTELSLLTVIARRPGLAILLALACPSVYLSRAFDSTSPLDILKERPGRLKQWRPKGWRKFGLVIFQYLVALGMLANVSVLYYQLGVRTICMFWSNATVVPLVWGMLVLPIHIAATVVFRLQARRAYSDESSLHALQSYSFKQWLKDSKKRVLELRKTEFVPAASQQNVFVYTYSESKVLICLNWLLTPSIIIHVIFGTLVLSSLTFIGPRDALEVIGRFMVSVLVCRALLMYEIAGVRDRYNSTDGGPVHILPFQEPDELISEEDDESKMKHVHVVEIARPSEAVGHY
;
A
#
# COMPACT_ATOMS: atom_id res chain seq x y z
N MET A 1 26.76 11.26 7.18
CA MET A 1 26.58 10.49 5.92
C MET A 1 26.42 8.98 6.14
N HIS A 2 27.15 8.36 7.08
CA HIS A 2 27.04 6.91 7.37
C HIS A 2 25.69 6.43 7.95
N TRP A 3 24.93 7.29 8.63
CA TRP A 3 23.63 6.91 9.21
C TRP A 3 22.53 6.67 8.16
N HIS A 4 22.61 7.32 7.00
CA HIS A 4 21.63 7.14 5.92
C HIS A 4 21.83 5.83 5.15
N LEU A 5 23.07 5.35 5.06
CA LEU A 5 23.41 4.05 4.45
C LEU A 5 22.90 2.87 5.28
N GLY A 6 22.90 2.96 6.62
CA GLY A 6 22.39 1.89 7.49
C GLY A 6 20.88 1.70 7.40
N VAL A 7 20.11 2.79 7.33
CA VAL A 7 18.65 2.74 7.12
C VAL A 7 18.32 2.25 5.70
N PHE A 8 19.09 2.66 4.71
CA PHE A 8 18.94 2.22 3.32
C PHE A 8 19.26 0.72 3.16
N GLY A 9 20.32 0.24 3.81
CA GLY A 9 20.65 -1.18 3.88
C GLY A 9 19.59 -1.99 4.60
N PHE A 10 19.04 -1.50 5.72
CA PHE A 10 17.96 -2.17 6.45
C PHE A 10 16.63 -2.20 5.67
N LEU A 11 16.32 -1.14 4.93
CA LEU A 11 15.16 -1.12 4.03
C LEU A 11 15.39 -2.09 2.86
N ILE A 12 16.55 -2.08 2.21
CA ILE A 12 16.88 -3.06 1.16
C ILE A 12 16.85 -4.49 1.71
N GLN A 13 17.33 -4.72 2.93
CA GLN A 13 17.26 -6.02 3.60
C GLN A 13 15.78 -6.40 3.81
N LEU A 14 14.93 -5.54 4.38
CA LEU A 14 13.49 -5.80 4.51
C LEU A 14 12.78 -6.00 3.15
N TRP A 15 13.34 -5.48 2.07
CA TRP A 15 12.84 -5.58 0.69
C TRP A 15 13.31 -6.82 -0.08
N ILE A 16 14.52 -7.33 0.17
CA ILE A 16 15.07 -8.58 -0.44
C ILE A 16 14.71 -9.81 0.40
N THR A 17 14.58 -9.62 1.72
CA THR A 17 14.29 -10.70 2.68
C THR A 17 12.81 -11.05 2.87
N PRO A 18 11.78 -10.60 2.11
CA PRO A 18 10.46 -11.24 2.20
C PRO A 18 10.55 -12.73 1.86
N ALA A 19 11.47 -13.12 0.96
CA ALA A 19 11.70 -14.52 0.58
C ALA A 19 12.27 -15.39 1.72
N PHE A 20 13.18 -14.85 2.52
CA PHE A 20 13.84 -15.61 3.60
C PHE A 20 13.31 -15.28 5.00
N GLY A 21 12.81 -14.06 5.22
CA GLY A 21 12.45 -13.49 6.51
C GLY A 21 11.00 -13.75 6.89
N VAL A 22 10.08 -13.90 5.93
CA VAL A 22 8.70 -14.36 6.22
C VAL A 22 8.72 -15.74 6.88
N ARG A 23 9.67 -16.59 6.47
CA ARG A 23 9.91 -17.93 7.04
C ARG A 23 10.35 -17.90 8.51
N TYR A 24 11.02 -16.83 8.96
CA TYR A 24 11.48 -16.65 10.34
C TYR A 24 10.53 -15.82 11.22
N ILE A 25 9.80 -14.85 10.65
CA ILE A 25 8.99 -13.89 11.42
C ILE A 25 7.63 -14.46 11.82
N PHE A 26 6.99 -15.29 10.98
CA PHE A 26 5.64 -15.78 11.24
C PHE A 26 5.59 -17.17 11.90
N GLY A 27 6.74 -17.79 12.18
CA GLY A 27 6.81 -19.21 12.51
C GLY A 27 6.34 -20.07 11.34
N TYR A 28 6.51 -21.40 11.39
CA TYR A 28 5.81 -22.27 10.45
C TYR A 28 4.31 -22.18 10.76
N PRO A 29 3.46 -21.50 9.98
CA PRO A 29 2.03 -21.72 10.11
C PRO A 29 1.83 -23.22 9.92
N GLN A 30 1.10 -23.87 10.83
CA GLN A 30 0.92 -25.31 10.79
C GLN A 30 0.49 -25.72 9.38
N PRO A 31 1.24 -26.59 8.70
CA PRO A 31 0.89 -27.15 7.40
C PRO A 31 -0.27 -28.15 7.57
N GLN A 32 -1.33 -27.78 8.28
CA GLN A 32 -2.51 -28.61 8.51
C GLN A 32 -3.79 -27.85 8.15
N THR A 33 -3.66 -26.64 7.60
CA THR A 33 -4.81 -25.80 7.22
C THR A 33 -5.11 -25.82 5.72
N GLN A 34 -4.18 -26.29 4.89
CA GLN A 34 -4.41 -26.49 3.45
C GLN A 34 -5.14 -27.83 3.24
N PHE A 35 -5.78 -27.98 2.07
CA PHE A 35 -6.53 -29.17 1.66
C PHE A 35 -7.80 -29.49 2.48
N LEU A 36 -8.15 -28.67 3.47
CA LEU A 36 -9.36 -28.86 4.29
C LEU A 36 -10.64 -28.39 3.58
N ASP A 37 -10.54 -27.30 2.83
CA ASP A 37 -11.66 -26.64 2.18
C ASP A 37 -11.23 -26.14 0.80
N TRP A 38 -12.20 -26.08 -0.12
CA TRP A 38 -11.97 -25.79 -1.53
C TRP A 38 -12.97 -24.76 -2.03
N TYR A 39 -12.67 -24.11 -3.15
CA TYR A 39 -13.67 -23.31 -3.84
C TYR A 39 -14.74 -24.18 -4.51
N GLU A 40 -15.94 -23.64 -4.68
CA GLU A 40 -17.13 -24.42 -5.06
C GLU A 40 -17.02 -25.07 -6.44
N GLN A 41 -16.41 -24.40 -7.44
CA GLN A 41 -16.44 -24.86 -8.83
C GLN A 41 -15.86 -26.27 -9.01
N TYR A 42 -14.74 -26.56 -8.35
CA TYR A 42 -14.03 -27.84 -8.44
C TYR A 42 -13.85 -28.54 -7.10
N GLY A 43 -14.38 -27.98 -6.01
CA GLY A 43 -14.14 -28.47 -4.66
C GLY A 43 -14.57 -29.92 -4.42
N TYR A 44 -15.68 -30.34 -5.02
CA TYR A 44 -16.13 -31.74 -4.89
C TYR A 44 -15.14 -32.72 -5.52
N VAL A 45 -14.50 -32.34 -6.64
CA VAL A 45 -13.52 -33.18 -7.35
C VAL A 45 -12.29 -33.39 -6.47
N PHE A 46 -11.75 -32.30 -5.93
CA PHE A 46 -10.58 -32.36 -5.06
C PHE A 46 -10.89 -33.06 -3.74
N ALA A 47 -12.03 -32.78 -3.10
CA ALA A 47 -12.44 -33.47 -1.88
C ALA A 47 -12.63 -34.99 -2.10
N THR A 48 -13.20 -35.38 -3.23
CA THR A 48 -13.39 -36.80 -3.59
C THR A 48 -12.05 -37.48 -3.84
N ALA A 49 -11.18 -36.87 -4.66
CA ALA A 49 -9.84 -37.39 -4.93
C ALA A 49 -9.00 -37.50 -3.65
N LEU A 50 -9.05 -36.48 -2.78
CA LEU A 50 -8.35 -36.49 -1.50
C LEU A 50 -8.83 -37.64 -0.60
N LYS A 51 -10.15 -37.85 -0.54
CA LYS A 51 -10.76 -38.85 0.33
C LYS A 51 -10.54 -40.30 -0.12
N TYR A 52 -10.65 -40.57 -1.43
CA TYR A 52 -10.67 -41.96 -1.94
C TYR A 52 -9.36 -42.40 -2.59
N ASN A 53 -8.55 -41.46 -3.09
CA ASN A 53 -7.39 -41.78 -3.92
C ASN A 53 -6.07 -41.28 -3.32
N CYS A 54 -6.10 -40.15 -2.60
CA CYS A 54 -4.90 -39.51 -2.03
C CYS A 54 -4.85 -39.54 -0.51
N THR A 55 -5.57 -40.46 0.13
CA THR A 55 -5.68 -40.55 1.59
C THR A 55 -4.31 -40.73 2.23
N GLN A 56 -3.46 -41.60 1.68
CA GLN A 56 -2.15 -41.91 2.26
C GLN A 56 -1.23 -40.68 2.25
N GLN A 57 -1.15 -39.98 1.12
CA GLN A 57 -0.36 -38.76 0.97
C GLN A 57 -0.86 -37.68 1.92
N TYR A 58 -2.18 -37.55 2.05
CA TYR A 58 -2.78 -36.59 2.98
C TYR A 58 -2.52 -36.92 4.45
N GLN A 59 -2.54 -38.20 4.84
CA GLN A 59 -2.16 -38.60 6.20
C GLN A 59 -0.67 -38.33 6.48
N ASN A 60 0.20 -38.56 5.50
CA ASN A 60 1.63 -38.23 5.61
C ASN A 60 1.83 -36.72 5.79
N TYR A 61 1.06 -35.90 5.07
CA TYR A 61 1.03 -34.45 5.24
C TYR A 61 0.60 -34.04 6.66
N LEU A 62 -0.49 -34.61 7.19
CA LEU A 62 -1.00 -34.27 8.53
C LEU A 62 -0.05 -34.66 9.66
N TYR A 63 0.55 -35.85 9.58
CA TYR A 63 1.36 -36.40 10.65
C TYR A 63 2.86 -36.16 10.49
N GLY A 64 3.29 -35.54 9.39
CA GLY A 64 4.72 -35.29 9.12
C GLY A 64 5.56 -36.56 9.12
N VAL A 65 4.96 -37.70 8.75
CA VAL A 65 5.61 -39.02 8.75
C VAL A 65 6.63 -39.02 7.62
N GLY A 66 7.88 -38.72 8.00
CA GLY A 66 8.99 -38.44 7.10
C GLY A 66 9.80 -37.19 7.48
N THR A 67 10.01 -36.88 8.76
CA THR A 67 10.79 -35.69 9.17
C THR A 67 12.21 -35.98 9.65
N SER A 68 12.64 -37.25 9.70
CA SER A 68 14.06 -37.59 9.84
C SER A 68 14.72 -37.53 8.46
N VAL A 69 15.17 -36.33 8.07
CA VAL A 69 15.86 -36.10 6.81
C VAL A 69 17.31 -36.55 6.93
N ASP A 70 17.69 -37.61 6.22
CA ASP A 70 19.09 -37.99 6.01
C ASP A 70 19.43 -37.73 4.53
N ILE A 71 19.90 -36.51 4.22
CA ILE A 71 20.22 -36.12 2.83
C ILE A 71 21.53 -36.81 2.43
N LYS A 72 21.45 -37.92 1.70
CA LYS A 72 22.61 -38.55 1.09
C LYS A 72 22.72 -38.10 -0.37
N PHE A 73 23.66 -37.20 -0.65
CA PHE A 73 24.05 -36.88 -2.02
C PHE A 73 24.79 -38.06 -2.62
N THR A 74 24.12 -38.81 -3.50
CA THR A 74 24.71 -39.97 -4.19
C THR A 74 24.94 -39.62 -5.67
N GLY A 75 26.08 -39.00 -5.97
CA GLY A 75 26.56 -38.85 -7.36
C GLY A 75 25.73 -37.93 -8.27
N PHE A 76 25.99 -38.03 -9.58
CA PHE A 76 25.44 -37.20 -10.67
C PHE A 76 23.96 -37.46 -11.00
N ASP A 77 23.27 -38.32 -10.24
CA ASP A 77 21.85 -38.61 -10.38
C ASP A 77 21.03 -37.76 -9.39
N GLU A 78 19.75 -37.52 -9.72
CA GLU A 78 18.86 -36.66 -8.92
C GLU A 78 18.88 -37.04 -7.43
N PRO A 79 18.93 -36.05 -6.51
CA PRO A 79 19.02 -36.32 -5.07
C PRO A 79 17.75 -37.00 -4.56
N VAL A 80 17.82 -38.32 -4.36
CA VAL A 80 16.77 -39.09 -3.70
C VAL A 80 16.88 -38.84 -2.18
N VAL A 81 15.97 -38.05 -1.63
CA VAL A 81 15.84 -37.90 -0.17
C VAL A 81 15.08 -39.12 0.36
N GLN A 82 15.76 -39.96 1.13
CA GLN A 82 15.16 -41.17 1.69
C GLN A 82 14.62 -40.88 3.10
N TYR A 83 13.31 -41.01 3.28
CA TYR A 83 12.64 -40.70 4.53
C TYR A 83 12.27 -42.01 5.25
N GLY A 84 13.11 -42.44 6.18
CA GLY A 84 12.88 -43.66 6.98
C GLY A 84 12.91 -44.97 6.17
N PRO A 85 12.82 -46.13 6.86
CA PRO A 85 12.82 -47.43 6.18
C PRO A 85 11.50 -47.63 5.43
N GLY A 86 11.52 -47.45 4.10
CA GLY A 86 10.44 -47.87 3.20
C GLY A 86 9.64 -46.76 2.50
N SER A 87 9.89 -45.47 2.77
CA SER A 87 9.27 -44.36 2.02
C SER A 87 10.32 -43.56 1.24
N ASN A 88 10.39 -43.80 -0.07
CA ASN A 88 11.12 -42.93 -1.01
C ASN A 88 10.22 -41.73 -1.34
N ILE A 89 10.32 -40.63 -0.58
CA ILE A 89 9.68 -39.36 -0.96
C ILE A 89 10.71 -38.58 -1.78
N THR A 90 10.58 -38.60 -3.09
CA THR A 90 11.40 -37.80 -4.00
C THR A 90 10.92 -36.35 -3.96
N ILE A 91 11.82 -35.41 -3.69
CA ILE A 91 11.54 -33.98 -3.85
C ILE A 91 11.81 -33.64 -5.32
N ASP A 92 10.81 -33.12 -6.03
CA ASP A 92 11.02 -32.59 -7.37
C ASP A 92 11.67 -31.21 -7.31
N PHE A 93 13.00 -31.19 -7.20
CA PHE A 93 13.77 -29.95 -7.27
C PHE A 93 13.66 -29.28 -8.65
N GLN A 94 13.36 -30.02 -9.72
CA GLN A 94 13.17 -29.45 -11.05
C GLN A 94 11.83 -28.71 -11.16
N GLY A 95 10.81 -29.19 -10.44
CA GLY A 95 9.52 -28.54 -10.23
C GLY A 95 9.56 -27.34 -9.27
N GLY A 96 10.73 -27.02 -8.67
CA GLY A 96 10.91 -25.92 -7.73
C GLY A 96 10.64 -26.28 -6.27
N GLY A 97 10.55 -27.57 -5.93
CA GLY A 97 10.40 -28.04 -4.56
C GLY A 97 11.62 -27.75 -3.67
N ASP A 98 11.37 -27.58 -2.38
CA ASP A 98 12.38 -27.44 -1.33
C ASP A 98 12.08 -28.38 -0.15
N ALA A 99 13.01 -28.48 0.81
CA ALA A 99 12.85 -29.37 1.96
C ALA A 99 11.46 -29.29 2.67
N PRO A 100 10.83 -28.11 2.87
CA PRO A 100 9.49 -28.03 3.44
C PRO A 100 8.35 -28.29 2.44
N SER A 101 8.57 -28.23 1.12
CA SER A 101 7.54 -28.63 0.14
C SER A 101 7.34 -30.15 0.10
N SER A 102 8.32 -30.92 0.59
CA SER A 102 8.35 -32.39 0.57
C SER A 102 7.11 -33.08 1.14
N VAL A 103 6.39 -32.43 2.07
CA VAL A 103 5.13 -32.96 2.63
C VAL A 103 3.88 -32.53 1.85
N THR A 104 3.91 -31.37 1.21
CA THR A 104 2.78 -30.83 0.43
C THR A 104 2.75 -31.35 -1.00
N GLU A 105 3.91 -31.48 -1.62
CA GLU A 105 4.07 -31.81 -3.03
C GLU A 105 3.49 -33.19 -3.40
N PRO A 106 3.68 -34.27 -2.61
CA PRO A 106 3.05 -35.56 -2.91
C PRO A 106 1.53 -35.51 -2.94
N VAL A 107 0.90 -34.68 -2.10
CA VAL A 107 -0.56 -34.50 -2.09
C VAL A 107 -1.02 -33.79 -3.37
N ILE A 108 -0.32 -32.71 -3.74
CA ILE A 108 -0.58 -31.93 -4.96
C ILE A 108 -0.48 -32.83 -6.20
N THR A 109 0.60 -33.58 -6.32
CA THR A 109 0.84 -34.50 -7.44
C THR A 109 -0.22 -35.59 -7.50
N CYS A 110 -0.60 -36.17 -6.36
CA CYS A 110 -1.67 -37.14 -6.32
C CYS A 110 -3.01 -36.54 -6.79
N LEU A 111 -3.38 -35.35 -6.31
CA LEU A 111 -4.60 -34.67 -6.73
C LEU A 111 -4.61 -34.38 -8.24
N PHE A 112 -3.47 -33.96 -8.81
CA PHE A 112 -3.33 -33.78 -10.24
C PHE A 112 -3.49 -35.08 -11.04
N ASN A 113 -2.97 -36.20 -10.56
CA ASN A 113 -3.14 -37.48 -11.25
C ASN A 113 -4.60 -37.94 -11.35
N TYR A 114 -5.44 -37.56 -10.36
CA TYR A 114 -6.87 -37.88 -10.35
C TYR A 114 -7.77 -36.76 -10.85
N THR A 115 -7.20 -35.66 -11.35
CA THR A 115 -7.94 -34.55 -11.95
C THR A 115 -7.84 -34.62 -13.46
N SER A 116 -8.96 -34.41 -14.17
CA SER A 116 -8.95 -34.39 -15.64
C SER A 116 -8.08 -33.25 -16.20
N ASP A 117 -7.45 -33.48 -17.34
CA ASP A 117 -6.62 -32.45 -18.00
C ASP A 117 -7.45 -31.23 -18.43
N TYR A 118 -8.75 -31.41 -18.68
CA TYR A 118 -9.69 -30.31 -18.89
C TYR A 118 -9.78 -29.38 -17.66
N ILE A 119 -9.93 -29.93 -16.45
CA ILE A 119 -9.95 -29.14 -15.21
C ILE A 119 -8.59 -28.48 -14.99
N LYS A 120 -7.48 -29.19 -15.22
CA LYS A 120 -6.13 -28.62 -15.11
C LYS A 120 -5.95 -27.41 -16.03
N SER A 121 -6.34 -27.55 -17.29
CA SER A 121 -6.32 -26.48 -18.28
C SER A 121 -7.23 -25.31 -17.85
N SER A 122 -8.41 -25.61 -17.32
CA SER A 122 -9.33 -24.58 -16.81
C SER A 122 -8.76 -23.82 -15.59
N MET A 123 -8.11 -24.48 -14.64
CA MET A 123 -7.42 -23.79 -13.54
C MET A 123 -6.29 -22.91 -14.05
N SER A 124 -5.56 -23.35 -15.09
CA SER A 124 -4.52 -22.52 -15.71
C SER A 124 -5.09 -21.24 -16.33
N SER A 125 -6.31 -21.28 -16.88
CA SER A 125 -6.99 -20.04 -17.31
C SER A 125 -7.34 -19.10 -16.14
N ALA A 126 -7.69 -19.65 -14.97
CA ALA A 126 -7.96 -18.88 -13.76
C ALA A 126 -6.69 -18.19 -13.24
N GLN A 127 -5.53 -18.84 -13.34
CA GLN A 127 -4.23 -18.26 -12.99
C GLN A 127 -3.90 -17.01 -13.80
N VAL A 128 -4.26 -16.99 -15.09
CA VAL A 128 -4.08 -15.79 -15.93
C VAL A 128 -4.92 -14.63 -15.37
N LEU A 129 -6.20 -14.87 -15.06
CA LEU A 129 -7.09 -13.85 -14.48
C LEU A 129 -6.55 -13.34 -13.13
N LEU A 130 -6.16 -14.25 -12.25
CA LEU A 130 -5.59 -13.93 -10.95
C LEU A 130 -4.26 -13.17 -11.09
N GLY A 131 -3.40 -13.56 -12.02
CA GLY A 131 -2.13 -12.87 -12.32
C GLY A 131 -2.29 -11.43 -12.80
N LEU A 132 -3.39 -11.12 -13.52
CA LEU A 132 -3.73 -9.76 -13.96
C LEU A 132 -4.34 -8.90 -12.84
N THR A 133 -4.82 -9.51 -11.76
CA THR A 133 -5.53 -8.83 -10.65
C THR A 133 -4.73 -7.72 -9.99
N PRO A 134 -3.43 -7.88 -9.66
CA PRO A 134 -2.62 -6.83 -9.05
C PRO A 134 -2.55 -5.58 -9.93
N THR A 135 -2.47 -5.74 -11.24
CA THR A 135 -2.48 -4.64 -12.20
C THR A 135 -3.86 -3.99 -12.30
N ILE A 136 -4.93 -4.78 -12.42
CA ILE A 136 -6.31 -4.26 -12.46
C ILE A 136 -6.58 -3.41 -11.21
N VAL A 137 -6.25 -3.94 -10.04
CA VAL A 137 -6.47 -3.24 -8.77
C VAL A 137 -5.55 -2.04 -8.62
N ALA A 138 -4.29 -2.10 -9.10
CA ALA A 138 -3.41 -0.94 -9.12
C ALA A 138 -4.02 0.21 -9.93
N LEU A 139 -4.57 -0.07 -11.12
CA LEU A 139 -5.17 0.94 -12.00
C LEU A 139 -6.42 1.59 -11.39
N LEU A 140 -7.22 0.83 -10.66
CA LEU A 140 -8.41 1.33 -9.96
C LEU A 140 -8.06 1.97 -8.61
N GLY A 141 -6.91 1.61 -8.05
CA GLY A 141 -6.47 1.98 -6.72
C GLY A 141 -6.17 3.47 -6.54
N PRO A 142 -6.19 3.95 -5.30
CA PRO A 142 -5.74 5.28 -4.98
C PRO A 142 -4.24 5.42 -5.22
N SER A 143 -3.81 6.61 -5.67
CA SER A 143 -2.40 6.87 -5.84
C SER A 143 -1.68 7.09 -4.52
N PRO A 144 -0.36 6.78 -4.44
CA PRO A 144 0.43 7.08 -3.25
C PRO A 144 0.39 8.55 -2.86
N THR A 145 0.34 9.46 -3.84
CA THR A 145 0.27 10.91 -3.65
C THR A 145 -1.09 11.33 -3.06
N GLU A 146 -2.21 10.77 -3.54
CA GLU A 146 -3.55 11.04 -2.99
C GLU A 146 -3.69 10.59 -1.53
N LEU A 147 -3.22 9.39 -1.18
CA LEU A 147 -3.23 8.90 0.20
C LEU A 147 -2.25 9.68 1.10
N SER A 148 -1.10 10.09 0.55
CA SER A 148 -0.16 10.95 1.27
C SER A 148 -0.74 12.34 1.52
N LEU A 149 -1.48 12.90 0.55
CA LEU A 149 -2.20 14.17 0.70
C LEU A 149 -3.25 14.08 1.82
N LEU A 150 -4.02 12.99 1.88
CA LEU A 150 -4.96 12.74 2.97
C LEU A 150 -4.23 12.67 4.34
N THR A 151 -3.08 12.02 4.38
CA THR A 151 -2.29 11.85 5.60
C THR A 151 -1.65 13.15 6.08
N VAL A 152 -1.10 13.95 5.18
CA VAL A 152 -0.26 15.12 5.51
C VAL A 152 -1.09 16.41 5.54
N ILE A 153 -1.91 16.64 4.52
CA ILE A 153 -2.66 17.88 4.35
C ILE A 153 -3.99 17.79 5.09
N ALA A 154 -4.77 16.74 4.84
CA ALA A 154 -6.05 16.53 5.53
C ALA A 154 -5.88 16.06 6.99
N ARG A 155 -4.69 15.56 7.36
CA ARG A 155 -4.37 15.06 8.71
C ARG A 155 -5.32 13.97 9.20
N ARG A 156 -5.63 13.03 8.31
CA ARG A 156 -6.39 11.83 8.64
C ARG A 156 -5.56 10.55 8.40
N PRO A 157 -4.39 10.39 9.05
CA PRO A 157 -3.53 9.22 8.88
C PRO A 157 -4.22 7.88 9.15
N GLY A 158 -5.10 7.79 10.14
CA GLY A 158 -5.76 6.53 10.48
C GLY A 158 -6.69 6.06 9.37
N LEU A 159 -7.51 6.97 8.83
CA LEU A 159 -8.34 6.68 7.66
C LEU A 159 -7.47 6.31 6.45
N ALA A 160 -6.39 7.06 6.19
CA ALA A 160 -5.49 6.77 5.07
C ALA A 160 -4.85 5.37 5.16
N ILE A 161 -4.43 4.94 6.36
CA ILE A 161 -3.88 3.61 6.58
C ILE A 161 -4.93 2.52 6.33
N LEU A 162 -6.17 2.71 6.80
CA LEU A 162 -7.25 1.76 6.55
C LEU A 162 -7.56 1.64 5.05
N LEU A 163 -7.60 2.77 4.34
CA LEU A 163 -7.81 2.78 2.89
C LEU A 163 -6.65 2.12 2.13
N ALA A 164 -5.41 2.36 2.57
CA ALA A 164 -4.22 1.71 2.01
C ALA A 164 -4.28 0.18 2.20
N LEU A 165 -4.59 -0.30 3.40
CA LEU A 165 -4.70 -1.73 3.69
C LEU A 165 -5.88 -2.41 2.97
N ALA A 166 -6.96 -1.68 2.74
CA ALA A 166 -8.11 -2.17 1.98
C ALA A 166 -7.86 -2.14 0.45
N CYS A 167 -6.75 -1.57 -0.02
CA CYS A 167 -6.34 -1.57 -1.42
C CYS A 167 -5.12 -2.50 -1.59
N PRO A 168 -5.30 -3.73 -2.11
CA PRO A 168 -4.26 -4.75 -2.13
C PRO A 168 -3.08 -4.43 -3.08
N SER A 169 -3.24 -3.42 -3.94
CA SER A 169 -2.22 -3.02 -4.92
C SER A 169 -2.11 -1.50 -5.02
N VAL A 170 -0.90 -1.03 -5.29
CA VAL A 170 -0.55 0.39 -5.34
C VAL A 170 -0.63 0.88 -6.78
N TYR A 171 -1.24 2.05 -6.99
CA TYR A 171 -1.35 2.66 -8.32
C TYR A 171 0.02 2.85 -8.98
N LEU A 172 0.09 2.47 -10.26
CA LEU A 172 1.27 2.59 -11.11
C LEU A 172 1.47 4.06 -11.53
N SER A 173 2.01 4.88 -10.63
CA SER A 173 2.47 6.24 -10.95
C SER A 173 3.99 6.29 -11.13
N ARG A 174 4.46 7.05 -12.11
CA ARG A 174 5.90 7.34 -12.29
C ARG A 174 6.35 8.41 -11.27
N ALA A 175 7.51 8.24 -10.63
CA ALA A 175 8.04 9.18 -9.61
C ALA A 175 8.07 10.65 -10.01
N PHE A 176 8.27 10.93 -11.30
CA PHE A 176 8.51 12.27 -11.82
C PHE A 176 7.31 12.83 -12.61
N ASP A 177 6.15 12.16 -12.55
CA ASP A 177 4.98 12.56 -13.34
C ASP A 177 4.20 13.74 -12.74
N SER A 178 4.54 14.17 -11.51
CA SER A 178 3.89 15.30 -10.85
C SER A 178 4.83 16.50 -10.80
N THR A 179 4.69 17.41 -11.77
CA THR A 179 5.37 18.72 -11.77
C THR A 179 4.96 19.56 -10.55
N SER A 180 3.77 19.35 -9.99
CA SER A 180 3.46 19.77 -8.62
C SER A 180 2.46 18.83 -7.91
N PRO A 181 2.75 18.35 -6.68
CA PRO A 181 1.85 17.45 -5.95
C PRO A 181 0.50 18.10 -5.58
N LEU A 182 0.38 19.41 -5.73
CA LEU A 182 -0.82 20.19 -5.46
C LEU A 182 -1.71 20.38 -6.70
N ASP A 183 -1.32 19.86 -7.87
CA ASP A 183 -2.17 19.86 -9.05
C ASP A 183 -3.51 19.15 -8.80
N ILE A 184 -3.52 18.17 -7.90
CA ILE A 184 -4.73 17.49 -7.42
C ILE A 184 -5.70 18.46 -6.73
N LEU A 185 -5.22 19.57 -6.15
CA LEU A 185 -6.04 20.57 -5.45
C LEU A 185 -6.45 21.76 -6.32
N LYS A 186 -6.00 21.84 -7.59
CA LYS A 186 -6.44 22.90 -8.49
C LYS A 186 -7.94 22.81 -8.75
N GLU A 187 -8.58 23.97 -8.85
CA GLU A 187 -10.00 24.05 -9.18
C GLU A 187 -10.26 23.52 -10.59
N ARG A 188 -11.42 22.88 -10.79
CA ARG A 188 -11.86 22.38 -12.08
C ARG A 188 -13.18 23.05 -12.45
N PRO A 189 -13.32 23.60 -13.67
CA PRO A 189 -14.57 24.23 -14.09
C PRO A 189 -15.71 23.19 -14.13
N GLY A 190 -16.92 23.59 -13.75
CA GLY A 190 -18.12 22.73 -13.79
C GLY A 190 -18.24 21.71 -12.66
N ARG A 191 -17.41 21.80 -11.60
CA ARG A 191 -17.47 20.87 -10.47
C ARG A 191 -18.64 21.19 -9.53
N LEU A 192 -19.34 20.14 -9.08
CA LEU A 192 -20.36 20.26 -8.03
C LEU A 192 -19.73 20.66 -6.69
N LYS A 193 -20.38 21.59 -5.98
CA LYS A 193 -19.94 22.03 -4.65
C LYS A 193 -20.02 20.87 -3.65
N GLN A 194 -18.95 20.65 -2.90
CA GLN A 194 -18.89 19.57 -1.92
C GLN A 194 -19.97 19.75 -0.84
N TRP A 195 -20.68 18.66 -0.50
CA TRP A 195 -21.61 18.67 0.62
C TRP A 195 -20.87 18.85 1.95
N ARG A 196 -21.33 19.78 2.79
CA ARG A 196 -20.68 20.14 4.06
C ARG A 196 -21.62 19.83 5.23
N PRO A 197 -21.47 18.68 5.90
CA PRO A 197 -22.29 18.39 7.07
C PRO A 197 -22.03 19.41 8.19
N LYS A 198 -23.09 19.77 8.93
CA LYS A 198 -23.04 20.65 10.12
C LYS A 198 -23.55 19.91 11.35
N GLY A 199 -23.08 20.31 12.53
CA GLY A 199 -23.47 19.70 13.82
C GLY A 199 -23.20 18.19 13.89
N TRP A 200 -24.17 17.43 14.43
CA TRP A 200 -24.09 15.99 14.63
C TRP A 200 -23.90 15.17 13.34
N ARG A 201 -24.36 15.67 12.19
CA ARG A 201 -24.18 14.99 10.89
C ARG A 201 -22.71 14.82 10.51
N LYS A 202 -21.82 15.69 11.02
CA LYS A 202 -20.37 15.56 10.83
C LYS A 202 -19.85 14.28 11.47
N PHE A 203 -20.26 14.03 12.71
CA PHE A 203 -19.86 12.85 13.46
C PHE A 203 -20.42 11.57 12.83
N GLY A 204 -21.69 11.59 12.41
CA GLY A 204 -22.31 10.49 11.67
C GLY A 204 -21.54 10.13 10.39
N LEU A 205 -21.11 11.13 9.62
CA LEU A 205 -20.30 10.90 8.41
C LEU A 205 -18.94 10.26 8.73
N VAL A 206 -18.25 10.73 9.77
CA VAL A 206 -16.96 10.14 10.18
C VAL A 206 -17.14 8.67 10.55
N ILE A 207 -18.11 8.35 11.40
CA ILE A 207 -18.41 6.97 11.79
C ILE A 207 -18.68 6.14 10.53
N PHE A 208 -19.52 6.64 9.63
CA PHE A 208 -19.83 5.96 8.38
C PHE A 208 -18.57 5.66 7.56
N GLN A 209 -17.67 6.63 7.39
CA GLN A 209 -16.41 6.43 6.65
C GLN A 209 -15.52 5.35 7.26
N TYR A 210 -15.36 5.33 8.60
CA TYR A 210 -14.56 4.30 9.27
C TYR A 210 -15.22 2.93 9.20
N LEU A 211 -16.54 2.84 9.37
CA LEU A 211 -17.26 1.57 9.26
C LEU A 211 -17.14 0.99 7.85
N VAL A 212 -17.31 1.82 6.82
CA VAL A 212 -17.13 1.39 5.43
C VAL A 212 -15.67 0.99 5.17
N ALA A 213 -14.69 1.79 5.60
CA ALA A 213 -13.27 1.46 5.41
C ALA A 213 -12.86 0.17 6.13
N LEU A 214 -13.31 -0.03 7.38
CA LEU A 214 -13.10 -1.26 8.14
C LEU A 214 -13.81 -2.46 7.49
N GLY A 215 -15.02 -2.26 6.97
CA GLY A 215 -15.74 -3.29 6.23
C GLY A 215 -14.99 -3.74 4.96
N MET A 216 -14.44 -2.78 4.21
CA MET A 216 -13.62 -3.10 3.03
C MET A 216 -12.32 -3.81 3.41
N LEU A 217 -11.65 -3.36 4.49
CA LEU A 217 -10.47 -4.03 5.02
C LEU A 217 -10.78 -5.47 5.44
N ALA A 218 -11.87 -5.69 6.18
CA ALA A 218 -12.30 -7.02 6.60
C ALA A 218 -12.60 -7.92 5.38
N ASN A 219 -13.28 -7.40 4.35
CA ASN A 219 -13.52 -8.15 3.11
C ASN A 219 -12.20 -8.59 2.46
N VAL A 220 -11.23 -7.68 2.32
CA VAL A 220 -9.92 -7.97 1.74
C VAL A 220 -9.10 -8.95 2.60
N SER A 221 -9.14 -8.81 3.92
CA SER A 221 -8.49 -9.76 4.83
C SER A 221 -9.09 -11.17 4.74
N VAL A 222 -10.41 -11.28 4.62
CA VAL A 222 -11.09 -12.56 4.38
C VAL A 222 -10.68 -13.16 3.04
N LEU A 223 -10.55 -12.36 1.98
CA LEU A 223 -10.06 -12.85 0.69
C LEU A 223 -8.64 -13.37 0.77
N TYR A 224 -7.73 -12.68 1.46
CA TYR A 224 -6.36 -13.19 1.65
C TYR A 224 -6.33 -14.51 2.39
N TYR A 225 -7.15 -14.64 3.43
CA TYR A 225 -7.29 -15.89 4.17
C TYR A 225 -7.85 -17.00 3.27
N GLN A 226 -8.96 -16.75 2.57
CA GLN A 226 -9.59 -17.71 1.66
C GLN A 226 -8.65 -18.17 0.55
N LEU A 227 -7.91 -17.25 -0.08
CA LEU A 227 -6.89 -17.59 -1.06
C LEU A 227 -5.79 -18.43 -0.42
N GLY A 228 -5.30 -18.05 0.76
CA GLY A 228 -4.24 -18.76 1.45
C GLY A 228 -4.56 -20.21 1.85
N VAL A 229 -5.81 -20.49 2.24
CA VAL A 229 -6.21 -21.82 2.76
C VAL A 229 -6.94 -22.70 1.75
N ARG A 230 -7.66 -22.11 0.78
CA ARG A 230 -8.42 -22.85 -0.24
C ARG A 230 -7.68 -23.01 -1.57
N THR A 231 -6.51 -22.40 -1.70
CA THR A 231 -5.63 -22.57 -2.87
C THR A 231 -4.21 -22.91 -2.42
N ILE A 232 -3.38 -23.30 -3.37
CA ILE A 232 -1.97 -23.61 -3.11
C ILE A 232 -1.09 -22.78 -4.04
N CYS A 233 -0.11 -22.11 -3.45
CA CYS A 233 0.88 -21.33 -4.17
C CYS A 233 2.02 -22.24 -4.66
N MET A 234 2.16 -22.41 -5.97
CA MET A 234 3.09 -23.41 -6.52
C MET A 234 4.57 -23.18 -6.18
N PHE A 235 5.04 -21.93 -6.13
CA PHE A 235 6.44 -21.68 -5.78
C PHE A 235 6.73 -21.77 -4.28
N TRP A 236 5.72 -21.68 -3.40
CA TRP A 236 5.82 -21.87 -1.94
C TRP A 236 4.61 -22.65 -1.44
N SER A 237 4.57 -23.95 -1.74
CA SER A 237 3.42 -24.81 -1.48
C SER A 237 3.09 -24.97 0.00
N ASN A 238 4.09 -24.84 0.87
CA ASN A 238 3.98 -24.96 2.32
C ASN A 238 3.52 -23.67 3.03
N ALA A 239 3.35 -22.56 2.30
CA ALA A 239 3.00 -21.26 2.87
C ALA A 239 1.57 -20.84 2.52
N THR A 240 0.72 -20.68 3.52
CA THR A 240 -0.66 -20.17 3.35
C THR A 240 -0.74 -18.65 3.39
N VAL A 241 0.27 -17.99 3.96
CA VAL A 241 0.25 -16.54 4.20
C VAL A 241 0.75 -15.71 3.02
N VAL A 242 1.11 -16.33 1.89
CA VAL A 242 1.73 -15.63 0.75
C VAL A 242 0.85 -14.52 0.17
N PRO A 243 -0.46 -14.73 -0.08
CA PRO A 243 -1.35 -13.65 -0.54
C PRO A 243 -1.44 -12.49 0.47
N LEU A 244 -1.44 -12.81 1.77
CA LEU A 244 -1.46 -11.80 2.83
C LEU A 244 -0.15 -10.99 2.86
N VAL A 245 1.00 -11.66 2.71
CA VAL A 245 2.30 -10.98 2.63
C VAL A 245 2.32 -9.99 1.47
N TRP A 246 1.84 -10.40 0.29
CA TRP A 246 1.68 -9.48 -0.84
C TRP A 246 0.82 -8.27 -0.44
N GLY A 247 -0.35 -8.47 0.15
CA GLY A 247 -1.20 -7.36 0.62
C GLY A 247 -0.53 -6.41 1.61
N MET A 248 0.26 -6.95 2.53
CA MET A 248 0.92 -6.17 3.58
C MET A 248 2.10 -5.33 3.06
N LEU A 249 2.70 -5.67 1.91
CA LEU A 249 3.76 -4.88 1.27
C LEU A 249 3.29 -3.47 0.85
N VAL A 250 1.98 -3.26 0.74
CA VAL A 250 1.38 -1.94 0.47
C VAL A 250 1.70 -0.93 1.57
N LEU A 251 1.74 -1.35 2.85
CA LEU A 251 2.00 -0.46 3.99
C LEU A 251 3.35 0.27 3.92
N PRO A 252 4.51 -0.41 3.80
CA PRO A 252 5.80 0.27 3.75
C PRO A 252 5.90 1.21 2.54
N ILE A 253 5.27 0.88 1.41
CA ILE A 253 5.23 1.73 0.22
C ILE A 253 4.49 3.04 0.52
N HIS A 254 3.31 2.98 1.15
CA HIS A 254 2.58 4.20 1.51
C HIS A 254 3.25 5.02 2.62
N ILE A 255 3.93 4.37 3.57
CA ILE A 255 4.73 5.08 4.57
C ILE A 255 5.87 5.84 3.88
N ALA A 256 6.61 5.19 2.98
CA ALA A 256 7.66 5.83 2.21
C ALA A 256 7.13 6.97 1.34
N ALA A 257 6.00 6.76 0.65
CA ALA A 257 5.32 7.80 -0.14
C ALA A 257 4.88 8.99 0.72
N THR A 258 4.39 8.74 1.94
CA THR A 258 4.01 9.80 2.87
C THR A 258 5.23 10.60 3.32
N VAL A 259 6.37 9.95 3.57
CA VAL A 259 7.62 10.63 3.91
C VAL A 259 8.09 11.52 2.76
N VAL A 260 8.11 10.99 1.53
CA VAL A 260 8.40 11.73 0.30
C VAL A 260 7.49 12.96 0.19
N PHE A 261 6.19 12.78 0.32
CA PHE A 261 5.22 13.86 0.21
C PHE A 261 5.40 14.92 1.31
N ARG A 262 5.74 14.54 2.55
CA ARG A 262 6.04 15.48 3.65
C ARG A 262 7.27 16.33 3.42
N LEU A 263 8.22 15.86 2.60
CA LEU A 263 9.39 16.63 2.19
C LEU A 263 9.04 17.60 1.07
N GLN A 264 8.03 17.29 0.24
CA GLN A 264 7.57 18.15 -0.85
C GLN A 264 6.58 19.22 -0.39
N ALA A 265 5.61 18.86 0.45
CA ALA A 265 4.51 19.73 0.81
C ALA A 265 4.15 19.59 2.31
N ARG A 266 3.83 20.73 2.95
CA ARG A 266 3.36 20.78 4.34
C ARG A 266 2.22 21.76 4.51
N ARG A 267 1.27 21.41 5.37
CA ARG A 267 0.18 22.29 5.79
C ARG A 267 0.70 23.33 6.80
N ALA A 268 0.49 24.61 6.52
CA ALA A 268 0.76 25.72 7.43
C ALA A 268 -0.33 25.85 8.51
N TYR A 269 0.06 26.38 9.67
CA TYR A 269 -0.84 26.99 10.64
C TYR A 269 -0.71 28.50 10.54
N SER A 270 -1.74 29.25 10.98
CA SER A 270 -1.93 30.69 10.76
C SER A 270 -0.69 31.57 10.80
N ASP A 271 -0.78 32.66 10.02
CA ASP A 271 0.19 33.68 9.56
C ASP A 271 1.44 34.04 10.39
N GLU A 272 1.52 33.76 11.68
CA GLU A 272 2.46 34.47 12.56
C GLU A 272 3.56 33.59 13.20
N SER A 273 3.50 32.27 13.05
CA SER A 273 4.39 31.34 13.81
C SER A 273 5.42 30.56 12.97
N SER A 274 5.44 30.74 11.65
CA SER A 274 6.17 29.86 10.72
C SER A 274 7.62 30.26 10.44
N LEU A 275 8.02 31.53 10.65
CA LEU A 275 9.40 31.95 10.36
C LEU A 275 10.43 31.29 11.31
N HIS A 276 10.05 31.05 12.57
CA HIS A 276 10.91 30.41 13.58
C HIS A 276 11.00 28.87 13.46
N ALA A 277 10.09 28.21 12.73
CA ALA A 277 10.09 26.74 12.61
C ALA A 277 11.10 26.22 11.56
N LEU A 278 11.70 27.11 10.77
CA LEU A 278 12.70 26.79 9.74
C LEU A 278 14.11 26.57 10.32
N GLN A 279 14.35 26.98 11.57
CA GLN A 279 15.70 26.98 12.14
C GLN A 279 15.97 25.69 12.95
N SER A 280 16.69 24.77 12.33
CA SER A 280 17.43 23.66 12.97
C SER A 280 16.62 22.81 13.97
N TYR A 281 15.69 22.00 13.46
CA TYR A 281 14.98 21.02 14.28
C TYR A 281 15.88 19.82 14.61
N SER A 282 16.43 19.77 15.82
CA SER A 282 17.12 18.59 16.34
C SER A 282 16.12 17.43 16.51
N PHE A 283 16.54 16.19 16.19
CA PHE A 283 15.72 14.97 16.36
C PHE A 283 15.16 14.83 17.79
N LYS A 284 15.91 15.30 18.79
CA LYS A 284 15.48 15.33 20.20
C LYS A 284 14.29 16.28 20.43
N GLN A 285 14.26 17.45 19.79
CA GLN A 285 13.12 18.37 19.84
C GLN A 285 11.92 17.79 19.09
N TRP A 286 12.14 17.15 17.95
CA TRP A 286 11.08 16.46 17.21
C TRP A 286 10.38 15.37 18.06
N LEU A 287 11.16 14.56 18.79
CA LEU A 287 10.64 13.53 19.68
C LEU A 287 9.88 14.12 20.88
N LYS A 288 10.39 15.23 21.46
CA LYS A 288 9.74 15.93 22.57
C LYS A 288 8.39 16.54 22.16
N ASP A 289 8.30 17.05 20.93
CA ASP A 289 7.07 17.60 20.36
C ASP A 289 6.09 16.54 19.82
N SER A 290 6.52 15.28 19.71
CA SER A 290 5.70 14.20 19.16
C SER A 290 4.39 14.02 19.93
N LYS A 291 4.40 14.12 21.27
CA LYS A 291 3.19 13.98 22.10
C LYS A 291 2.15 15.05 21.79
N LYS A 292 2.58 16.31 21.65
CA LYS A 292 1.69 17.43 21.27
C LYS A 292 1.12 17.22 19.85
N ARG A 293 1.96 16.79 18.91
CA ARG A 293 1.54 16.51 17.53
C ARG A 293 0.54 15.35 17.44
N VAL A 294 0.76 14.28 18.21
CA VAL A 294 -0.18 13.14 18.27
C VAL A 294 -1.53 13.58 18.85
N LEU A 295 -1.53 14.44 19.87
CA LEU A 295 -2.76 14.98 20.44
C LEU A 295 -3.53 15.84 19.43
N GLU A 296 -2.83 16.68 18.66
CA GLU A 296 -3.42 17.51 17.60
C GLU A 296 -3.92 16.68 16.40
N LEU A 297 -3.22 15.60 16.04
CA LEU A 297 -3.69 14.63 15.05
C LEU A 297 -5.00 13.99 15.51
N ARG A 298 -5.11 13.63 16.79
CA ARG A 298 -6.32 13.02 17.35
C ARG A 298 -7.56 13.92 17.23
N LYS A 299 -7.39 15.24 17.34
CA LYS A 299 -8.48 16.22 17.17
C LYS A 299 -8.91 16.37 15.71
N THR A 300 -7.99 16.20 14.76
CA THR A 300 -8.25 16.42 13.33
C THR A 300 -8.66 15.14 12.59
N GLU A 301 -8.27 13.97 13.09
CA GLU A 301 -8.61 12.65 12.55
C GLU A 301 -10.13 12.43 12.45
N PHE A 302 -10.87 12.83 13.50
CA PHE A 302 -12.32 12.66 13.60
C PHE A 302 -13.11 13.85 13.06
N VAL A 303 -12.51 14.67 12.20
CA VAL A 303 -13.18 15.76 11.49
C VAL A 303 -13.01 15.53 9.99
N PRO A 304 -14.11 15.33 9.22
CA PRO A 304 -14.03 15.15 7.78
C PRO A 304 -13.33 16.33 7.13
N ALA A 305 -12.51 16.11 6.09
CA ALA A 305 -11.76 17.18 5.43
C ALA A 305 -12.65 18.35 4.99
N ALA A 306 -13.86 18.06 4.49
CA ALA A 306 -14.84 19.08 4.09
C ALA A 306 -15.28 20.01 5.25
N SER A 307 -15.16 19.56 6.49
CA SER A 307 -15.53 20.29 7.71
C SER A 307 -14.36 20.94 8.44
N GLN A 308 -13.12 20.75 7.97
CA GLN A 308 -11.93 21.35 8.57
C GLN A 308 -11.82 22.85 8.26
N GLN A 309 -10.94 23.53 8.99
CA GLN A 309 -10.55 24.92 8.70
C GLN A 309 -9.79 25.00 7.36
N ASN A 310 -9.66 26.22 6.83
CA ASN A 310 -8.96 26.48 5.57
C ASN A 310 -7.54 25.92 5.59
N VAL A 311 -7.05 25.57 4.41
CA VAL A 311 -5.79 24.84 4.24
C VAL A 311 -4.82 25.72 3.49
N PHE A 312 -3.76 26.11 4.20
CA PHE A 312 -2.59 26.76 3.65
C PHE A 312 -1.49 25.72 3.43
N VAL A 313 -0.86 25.71 2.26
CA VAL A 313 0.17 24.71 1.93
C VAL A 313 1.44 25.39 1.45
N TYR A 314 2.56 25.00 2.06
CA TYR A 314 3.90 25.30 1.57
C TYR A 314 4.41 24.16 0.71
N THR A 315 5.01 24.51 -0.42
CA THR A 315 5.78 23.60 -1.27
C THR A 315 7.26 23.91 -1.15
N TYR A 316 8.08 22.87 -1.05
CA TYR A 316 9.53 23.00 -0.98
C TYR A 316 10.16 22.64 -2.32
N SER A 317 11.30 23.26 -2.62
CA SER A 317 12.12 22.89 -3.77
C SER A 317 12.72 21.50 -3.61
N GLU A 318 13.10 20.89 -4.73
CA GLU A 318 13.63 19.54 -4.74
C GLU A 318 14.94 19.43 -3.95
N SER A 319 15.01 18.42 -3.09
CA SER A 319 16.23 18.07 -2.37
C SER A 319 16.83 16.78 -2.91
N LYS A 320 18.15 16.61 -2.78
CA LYS A 320 18.83 15.35 -3.14
C LYS A 320 18.23 14.13 -2.44
N VAL A 321 17.78 14.30 -1.18
CA VAL A 321 17.11 13.25 -0.41
C VAL A 321 15.76 12.88 -1.02
N LEU A 322 14.97 13.87 -1.43
CA LEU A 322 13.70 13.66 -2.10
C LEU A 322 13.88 12.87 -3.41
N ILE A 323 14.86 13.26 -4.22
CA ILE A 323 15.18 12.57 -5.49
C ILE A 323 15.54 11.11 -5.21
N CYS A 324 16.42 10.85 -4.23
CA CYS A 324 16.81 9.49 -3.85
C CYS A 324 15.63 8.63 -3.38
N LEU A 325 14.74 9.18 -2.53
CA LEU A 325 13.56 8.46 -2.06
C LEU A 325 12.56 8.16 -3.18
N ASN A 326 12.36 9.08 -4.13
CA ASN A 326 11.52 8.87 -5.31
C ASN A 326 12.10 7.79 -6.24
N TRP A 327 13.42 7.76 -6.39
CA TRP A 327 14.15 6.73 -7.13
C TRP A 327 13.98 5.33 -6.54
N LEU A 328 13.84 5.21 -5.22
CA LEU A 328 13.51 3.94 -4.57
C LEU A 328 12.02 3.60 -4.68
N LEU A 329 11.14 4.57 -4.44
CA LEU A 329 9.70 4.34 -4.35
C LEU A 329 9.11 3.80 -5.66
N THR A 330 9.61 4.24 -6.81
CA THR A 330 9.10 3.81 -8.13
C THR A 330 9.35 2.33 -8.42
N PRO A 331 10.60 1.82 -8.41
CA PRO A 331 10.84 0.40 -8.60
C PRO A 331 10.16 -0.43 -7.50
N SER A 332 10.06 0.10 -6.29
CA SER A 332 9.30 -0.52 -5.20
C SER A 332 7.84 -0.81 -5.56
N ILE A 333 7.13 0.14 -6.18
CA ILE A 333 5.75 -0.05 -6.66
C ILE A 333 5.69 -1.11 -7.77
N ILE A 334 6.65 -1.07 -8.71
CA ILE A 334 6.71 -2.04 -9.83
C ILE A 334 6.94 -3.46 -9.29
N ILE A 335 7.92 -3.62 -8.40
CA ILE A 335 8.24 -4.91 -7.77
C ILE A 335 7.04 -5.44 -7.00
N HIS A 336 6.30 -4.59 -6.27
CA HIS A 336 5.08 -4.99 -5.57
C HIS A 336 4.02 -5.58 -6.50
N VAL A 337 3.79 -4.95 -7.65
CA VAL A 337 2.82 -5.44 -8.64
C VAL A 337 3.30 -6.73 -9.27
N ILE A 338 4.58 -6.83 -9.67
CA ILE A 338 5.17 -8.06 -10.21
C ILE A 338 5.08 -9.20 -9.19
N PHE A 339 5.43 -8.94 -7.93
CA PHE A 339 5.34 -9.93 -6.87
C PHE A 339 3.90 -10.42 -6.68
N GLY A 340 2.92 -9.51 -6.64
CA GLY A 340 1.51 -9.88 -6.62
C GLY A 340 1.11 -10.74 -7.82
N THR A 341 1.60 -10.42 -9.02
CA THR A 341 1.28 -11.16 -10.23
C THR A 341 1.82 -12.58 -10.14
N LEU A 342 3.06 -12.75 -9.69
CA LEU A 342 3.67 -14.05 -9.46
C LEU A 342 2.92 -14.86 -8.38
N VAL A 343 2.56 -14.23 -7.26
CA VAL A 343 1.80 -14.85 -6.17
C VAL A 343 0.46 -15.36 -6.67
N LEU A 344 -0.34 -14.49 -7.29
CA LEU A 344 -1.70 -14.81 -7.68
C LEU A 344 -1.78 -15.72 -8.92
N SER A 345 -0.84 -15.60 -9.88
CA SER A 345 -0.78 -16.52 -11.02
C SER A 345 -0.31 -17.92 -10.63
N SER A 346 0.34 -18.07 -9.49
CA SER A 346 0.82 -19.36 -8.99
C SER A 346 -0.20 -20.08 -8.11
N LEU A 347 -1.36 -19.48 -7.85
CA LEU A 347 -2.43 -20.12 -7.09
C LEU A 347 -3.10 -21.21 -7.93
N THR A 348 -3.23 -22.39 -7.36
CA THR A 348 -3.85 -23.56 -7.98
C THR A 348 -5.06 -24.03 -7.18
N PHE A 349 -5.82 -24.99 -7.72
CA PHE A 349 -7.06 -25.50 -7.12
C PHE A 349 -8.20 -24.47 -7.04
N ILE A 350 -8.16 -23.47 -7.92
CA ILE A 350 -9.20 -22.46 -8.10
C ILE A 350 -9.66 -22.46 -9.56
N GLY A 351 -10.97 -22.47 -9.77
CA GLY A 351 -11.56 -22.38 -11.11
C GLY A 351 -11.78 -20.93 -11.56
N PRO A 352 -11.99 -20.69 -12.86
CA PRO A 352 -12.15 -19.34 -13.40
C PRO A 352 -13.39 -18.60 -12.86
N ARG A 353 -14.47 -19.31 -12.52
CA ARG A 353 -15.69 -18.70 -11.94
C ARG A 353 -15.38 -18.13 -10.55
N ASP A 354 -14.72 -18.93 -9.72
CA ASP A 354 -14.36 -18.54 -8.35
C ASP A 354 -13.28 -17.45 -8.37
N ALA A 355 -12.34 -17.51 -9.31
CA ALA A 355 -11.36 -16.46 -9.52
C ALA A 355 -12.02 -15.11 -9.86
N LEU A 356 -13.01 -15.10 -10.77
CA LEU A 356 -13.75 -13.88 -11.09
C LEU A 356 -14.50 -13.31 -9.88
N GLU A 357 -15.05 -14.16 -9.02
CA GLU A 357 -15.69 -13.71 -7.77
C GLU A 357 -14.67 -13.03 -6.84
N VAL A 358 -13.51 -13.64 -6.64
CA VAL A 358 -12.41 -13.06 -5.84
C VAL A 358 -11.98 -11.70 -6.41
N ILE A 359 -11.77 -11.63 -7.73
CA ILE A 359 -11.39 -10.39 -8.43
C ILE A 359 -12.45 -9.31 -8.24
N GLY A 360 -13.72 -9.66 -8.45
CA GLY A 360 -14.84 -8.75 -8.26
C GLY A 360 -14.89 -8.19 -6.85
N ARG A 361 -14.68 -9.02 -5.83
CA ARG A 361 -14.65 -8.58 -4.43
C ARG A 361 -13.47 -7.64 -4.14
N PHE A 362 -12.28 -7.90 -4.69
CA PHE A 362 -11.16 -6.94 -4.60
C PHE A 362 -11.49 -5.61 -5.28
N MET A 363 -12.03 -5.66 -6.50
CA MET A 363 -12.39 -4.46 -7.26
C MET A 363 -13.42 -3.61 -6.52
N VAL A 364 -14.48 -4.22 -5.96
CA VAL A 364 -15.49 -3.51 -5.17
C VAL A 364 -14.85 -2.80 -3.98
N SER A 365 -13.99 -3.49 -3.21
CA SER A 365 -13.31 -2.87 -2.07
C SER A 365 -12.49 -1.65 -2.49
N VAL A 366 -11.75 -1.77 -3.58
CA VAL A 366 -10.91 -0.68 -4.11
C VAL A 366 -11.74 0.49 -4.61
N LEU A 367 -12.82 0.24 -5.34
CA LEU A 367 -13.72 1.27 -5.84
C LEU A 367 -14.40 2.03 -4.70
N VAL A 368 -14.84 1.34 -3.65
CA VAL A 368 -15.41 1.97 -2.46
C VAL A 368 -14.35 2.82 -1.74
N CYS A 369 -13.13 2.29 -1.56
CA CYS A 369 -12.02 3.05 -0.98
C CYS A 369 -11.67 4.30 -1.81
N ARG A 370 -11.68 4.19 -3.15
CA ARG A 370 -11.48 5.31 -4.06
C ARG A 370 -12.58 6.36 -3.91
N ALA A 371 -13.84 5.94 -3.80
CA ALA A 371 -14.96 6.87 -3.58
C ALA A 371 -14.82 7.63 -2.26
N LEU A 372 -14.45 6.94 -1.17
CA LEU A 372 -14.18 7.56 0.13
C LEU A 372 -13.02 8.56 0.06
N LEU A 373 -11.92 8.18 -0.60
CA LEU A 373 -10.77 9.05 -0.77
C LEU A 373 -11.11 10.29 -1.59
N MET A 374 -11.80 10.12 -2.72
CA MET A 374 -12.21 11.24 -3.58
C MET A 374 -13.13 12.21 -2.85
N TYR A 375 -14.02 11.71 -2.00
CA TYR A 375 -14.85 12.54 -1.14
C TYR A 375 -13.99 13.40 -0.19
N GLU A 376 -12.98 12.82 0.46
CA GLU A 376 -12.10 13.57 1.37
C GLU A 376 -11.23 14.58 0.62
N ILE A 377 -10.62 14.18 -0.50
CA ILE A 377 -9.80 15.07 -1.32
C ILE A 377 -10.63 16.24 -1.87
N ALA A 378 -11.89 15.99 -2.28
CA ALA A 378 -12.79 17.07 -2.69
C ALA A 378 -13.04 18.07 -1.54
N GLY A 379 -13.14 17.58 -0.30
CA GLY A 379 -13.19 18.42 0.90
C GLY A 379 -11.93 19.25 1.12
N VAL A 380 -10.74 18.66 0.98
CA VAL A 380 -9.46 19.39 1.09
C VAL A 380 -9.36 20.47 0.00
N ARG A 381 -9.71 20.12 -1.24
CA ARG A 381 -9.70 21.02 -2.39
C ARG A 381 -10.54 22.27 -2.16
N ASP A 382 -11.76 22.08 -1.65
CA ASP A 382 -12.66 23.18 -1.29
C ASP A 382 -12.09 24.11 -0.20
N ARG A 383 -11.26 23.59 0.70
CA ARG A 383 -10.61 24.38 1.76
C ARG A 383 -9.31 25.03 1.32
N TYR A 384 -8.67 24.45 0.31
CA TYR A 384 -7.50 25.03 -0.34
C TYR A 384 -7.89 26.19 -1.25
N ASN A 385 -8.97 26.08 -2.01
CA ASN A 385 -9.45 27.15 -2.91
C ASN A 385 -10.42 28.16 -2.26
N SER A 386 -10.56 28.15 -0.93
CA SER A 386 -11.36 29.16 -0.23
C SER A 386 -10.66 30.53 -0.28
N THR A 387 -11.39 31.64 -0.17
CA THR A 387 -10.83 33.01 -0.17
C THR A 387 -9.73 33.22 0.87
N ASP A 388 -9.76 32.45 1.95
CA ASP A 388 -8.80 32.49 3.06
C ASP A 388 -8.03 31.15 3.16
N GLY A 389 -7.77 30.51 2.03
CA GLY A 389 -6.89 29.35 1.87
C GLY A 389 -6.04 29.49 0.60
N GLY A 390 -5.07 28.59 0.41
CA GLY A 390 -4.31 28.54 -0.85
C GLY A 390 -2.83 28.22 -0.70
N PRO A 391 -2.07 28.28 -1.81
CA PRO A 391 -0.62 28.19 -1.77
C PRO A 391 -0.06 29.41 -1.03
N VAL A 392 0.85 29.18 -0.10
CA VAL A 392 1.64 30.25 0.50
C VAL A 392 2.99 30.25 -0.19
N HIS A 393 3.24 31.24 -1.03
CA HIS A 393 4.54 31.42 -1.65
C HIS A 393 5.52 31.92 -0.59
N ILE A 394 6.56 31.12 -0.31
CA ILE A 394 7.70 31.60 0.45
C ILE A 394 8.42 32.57 -0.48
N LEU A 395 8.31 33.87 -0.24
CA LEU A 395 9.16 34.84 -0.91
C LEU A 395 10.61 34.41 -0.67
N PRO A 396 11.48 34.40 -1.69
CA PRO A 396 12.89 34.10 -1.48
C PRO A 396 13.40 34.99 -0.34
N PHE A 397 14.14 34.38 0.58
CA PHE A 397 14.82 35.11 1.65
C PHE A 397 15.64 36.22 0.99
N GLN A 398 15.16 37.45 1.09
CA GLN A 398 15.92 38.61 0.69
C GLN A 398 16.95 38.79 1.80
N GLU A 399 18.20 38.45 1.50
CA GLU A 399 19.32 38.68 2.41
C GLU A 399 19.25 40.15 2.86
N PRO A 400 19.27 40.44 4.17
CA PRO A 400 19.22 41.81 4.69
C PRO A 400 20.54 42.58 4.50
N ASP A 401 21.36 42.21 3.52
CA ASP A 401 22.68 42.77 3.29
C ASP A 401 22.71 43.53 1.96
N GLU A 402 21.98 44.65 1.87
CA GLU A 402 22.31 45.79 0.98
C GLU A 402 21.48 47.05 1.29
N LEU A 403 21.19 47.29 2.57
CA LEU A 403 20.76 48.61 3.05
C LEU A 403 21.68 49.01 4.19
N ILE A 404 22.80 49.66 3.85
CA ILE A 404 23.47 50.78 4.54
C ILE A 404 24.81 51.00 3.82
N SER A 405 24.86 51.96 2.91
CA SER A 405 25.86 53.04 2.92
C SER A 405 25.59 54.00 1.76
N GLU A 406 24.58 54.84 1.89
CA GLU A 406 24.68 56.21 1.39
C GLU A 406 24.13 57.12 2.49
N GLU A 407 24.96 58.09 2.84
CA GLU A 407 24.83 59.10 3.88
C GLU A 407 23.58 59.97 3.70
N ASP A 408 23.15 60.52 4.83
CA ASP A 408 22.45 61.80 5.00
C ASP A 408 21.08 61.97 4.33
N ASP A 409 20.01 61.76 5.11
CA ASP A 409 19.19 62.92 5.49
C ASP A 409 18.25 62.63 6.67
N GLU A 410 18.36 63.49 7.67
CA GLU A 410 17.49 63.58 8.83
C GLU A 410 16.14 64.19 8.38
N SER A 411 15.10 63.35 8.24
CA SER A 411 13.67 63.66 8.43
C SER A 411 12.77 62.99 7.39
N LYS A 412 12.01 62.00 7.85
CA LYS A 412 10.55 61.91 7.67
C LYS A 412 10.06 60.55 8.17
N MET A 413 9.57 60.60 9.40
CA MET A 413 8.57 59.66 9.90
C MET A 413 7.28 59.87 9.08
N LYS A 414 6.93 58.96 8.16
CA LYS A 414 5.55 58.61 7.76
C LYS A 414 5.49 57.59 6.62
N HIS A 415 4.54 56.66 6.77
CA HIS A 415 3.99 55.71 5.80
C HIS A 415 4.73 54.37 5.60
N VAL A 416 4.35 53.40 6.43
CA VAL A 416 4.34 51.98 6.04
C VAL A 416 3.28 51.83 4.94
N HIS A 417 3.73 51.59 3.72
CA HIS A 417 2.89 51.21 2.60
C HIS A 417 2.40 49.77 2.78
N VAL A 418 1.09 49.60 2.96
CA VAL A 418 0.41 48.34 2.66
C VAL A 418 0.36 48.23 1.14
N VAL A 419 1.16 47.31 0.58
CA VAL A 419 1.07 46.97 -0.85
C VAL A 419 -0.12 46.01 -1.02
N GLU A 420 -1.27 46.59 -1.32
CA GLU A 420 -2.45 45.85 -1.77
C GLU A 420 -2.20 45.38 -3.21
N ILE A 421 -1.86 44.09 -3.37
CA ILE A 421 -1.74 43.48 -4.70
C ILE A 421 -3.16 43.35 -5.26
N ALA A 422 -3.52 44.28 -6.14
CA ALA A 422 -4.77 44.23 -6.90
C ALA A 422 -4.83 42.93 -7.73
N ARG A 423 -5.93 42.18 -7.58
CA ARG A 423 -6.29 41.12 -8.51
C ARG A 423 -6.63 41.74 -9.87
N PRO A 424 -6.26 41.10 -10.99
CA PRO A 424 -6.70 41.55 -12.31
C PRO A 424 -8.22 41.41 -12.40
N SER A 425 -8.91 42.55 -12.54
CA SER A 425 -10.32 42.64 -12.86
C SER A 425 -10.60 42.23 -14.30
N GLU A 426 -11.83 41.79 -14.50
CA GLU A 426 -12.45 41.28 -15.71
C GLU A 426 -12.19 42.14 -16.95
N ALA A 427 -11.65 41.52 -18.01
CA ALA A 427 -11.75 42.05 -19.36
C ALA A 427 -12.92 41.34 -20.06
N VAL A 428 -14.10 41.94 -19.96
CA VAL A 428 -15.21 41.72 -20.90
C VAL A 428 -14.82 42.41 -22.20
N GLY A 429 -14.54 41.62 -23.24
CA GLY A 429 -14.32 42.10 -24.60
C GLY A 429 -15.43 41.59 -25.52
N HIS A 430 -16.34 42.49 -25.88
CA HIS A 430 -17.20 42.36 -27.05
C HIS A 430 -16.33 42.31 -28.32
N TYR A 431 -16.51 41.27 -29.14
CA TYR A 431 -16.59 41.34 -30.61
C TYR A 431 -17.44 40.18 -31.11
#